data_AF-A0A0L7L5N7-F1
#
_entry.id   AF-A0A0L7L5N7-F1
#
_cell.length_a   1.000
_cell.length_b   1.000
_cell.length_c   1.000
_cell.angle_alpha   90.00
_cell.angle_beta   90.00
_cell.angle_gamma   90.00
#
_symmetry.space_group_name_H-M   'P 1'
#
loop_
_entity.id
_entity.type
_entity.pdbx_description
1 polymer ?
#
loop_
_entity_poly.entity_id
_entity_poly.type
_entity_poly.pdbx_seq_one_letter_code
_entity_poly.pdbx_strand_id
1 'polypeptide(L)' 'MKIWTSEHTFNHPWETVAQAAWRKYPNPMNPAVIGTDVVERKVTDGVLITHRLVSSKWFFPRWAQAVCIIIIFNTLAA' A
#
# COMPACT_ATOMS: atom_id res chain seq x y z
N MET A 1 8.03 -3.09 18.66
CA MET A 1 8.90 -4.16 18.11
C MET A 1 9.15 -3.88 16.64
N LYS A 2 10.40 -3.94 16.18
CA LYS A 2 10.74 -3.93 14.75
C LYS A 2 10.76 -5.38 14.26
N ILE A 3 9.73 -5.78 13.52
CA ILE A 3 9.54 -7.19 13.11
C ILE A 3 10.42 -7.55 11.90
N TRP A 4 10.81 -6.57 11.07
CA TRP A 4 11.65 -6.78 9.89
C TRP A 4 12.48 -5.52 9.54
N THR A 5 13.65 -5.72 8.94
CA THR A 5 14.50 -4.67 8.34
C THR A 5 15.09 -5.19 7.04
N SER A 6 15.12 -4.36 6.00
CA SER A 6 15.80 -4.67 4.74
C SER A 6 16.42 -3.40 4.16
N GLU A 7 17.57 -3.56 3.52
CA GLU A 7 18.31 -2.49 2.84
C GLU A 7 18.49 -2.87 1.37
N HIS A 8 18.31 -1.90 0.47
CA HIS A 8 18.46 -2.08 -0.96
C HIS A 8 19.04 -0.82 -1.60
N THR A 9 19.99 -1.00 -2.52
CA THR A 9 20.63 0.10 -3.26
C THR A 9 20.15 0.11 -4.70
N PHE A 10 19.59 1.24 -5.14
CA PHE A 10 19.24 1.47 -6.54
C PHE A 10 20.41 2.16 -7.26
N ASN A 11 20.81 1.63 -8.42
CA ASN A 11 21.88 2.22 -9.24
C ASN A 11 21.37 3.39 -10.10
N HIS A 12 20.68 4.36 -9.48
CA HIS A 12 20.12 5.54 -10.13
C HIS A 12 20.27 6.78 -9.23
N PRO A 13 20.35 8.00 -9.79
CA PRO A 13 20.37 9.24 -9.01
C PRO A 13 19.16 9.38 -8.09
N TRP A 14 19.34 10.04 -6.95
CA TRP A 14 18.29 10.23 -5.93
C TRP A 14 17.01 10.83 -6.53
N GLU A 15 17.14 11.82 -7.40
CA GLU A 15 16.04 12.53 -8.03
C GLU A 15 15.18 11.57 -8.88
N THR A 16 15.83 10.60 -9.54
CA THR A 16 15.16 9.59 -10.35
C THR A 16 14.40 8.60 -9.47
N VAL A 17 15.04 8.12 -8.40
CA VAL A 17 14.43 7.17 -7.46
C VAL A 17 13.25 7.81 -6.73
N ALA A 18 13.40 9.05 -6.26
CA ALA A 18 12.35 9.81 -5.60
C ALA A 18 11.14 10.03 -6.53
N GLN A 19 11.37 10.46 -7.78
CA GLN A 19 10.29 10.61 -8.77
C GLN A 19 9.61 9.28 -9.10
N ALA A 20 10.39 8.21 -9.25
CA ALA A 20 9.86 6.87 -9.50
C ALA A 20 9.00 6.36 -8.33
N ALA A 21 9.35 6.69 -7.09
CA ALA A 21 8.54 6.34 -5.92
C ALA A 21 7.15 6.99 -5.96
N TRP A 22 7.06 8.25 -6.39
CA TRP A 22 5.77 8.94 -6.54
C TRP A 22 4.94 8.37 -7.69
N ARG A 23 5.58 8.00 -8.80
CA ARG A 23 4.96 7.44 -10.02
C ARG A 23 5.05 5.90 -10.10
N LYS A 24 5.21 5.23 -8.96
CA LYS A 24 5.45 3.77 -8.90
C LYS A 24 4.30 2.92 -9.48
N TYR A 25 3.10 3.47 -9.51
CA TYR A 25 1.91 2.79 -9.99
C TYR A 25 1.27 3.57 -11.15
N PRO A 26 0.71 2.88 -12.15
CA PRO A 26 0.62 1.42 -12.27
C PRO A 26 1.97 0.75 -12.65
N ASN A 27 2.22 -0.48 -12.19
CA ASN A 27 3.37 -1.28 -12.66
C ASN A 27 3.01 -2.77 -12.83
N PRO A 28 3.63 -3.47 -13.78
CA PRO A 28 3.32 -4.87 -14.08
C PRO A 28 3.76 -5.86 -12.99
N MET A 29 4.73 -5.50 -12.14
CA MET A 29 5.22 -6.35 -11.05
C MET A 29 4.25 -6.42 -9.86
N ASN A 30 3.37 -5.44 -9.72
CA ASN A 30 2.35 -5.40 -8.68
C ASN A 30 0.99 -4.94 -9.25
N PRO A 31 0.28 -5.83 -9.96
CA PRO A 31 -1.01 -5.52 -10.58
C PRO A 31 -2.15 -5.39 -9.57
N ALA A 32 -1.93 -5.72 -8.29
CA ALA A 32 -2.95 -5.65 -7.26
C ALA A 32 -3.35 -4.20 -6.92
N VAL A 33 -2.43 -3.24 -7.08
CA VAL A 33 -2.72 -1.82 -6.84
C VAL A 33 -3.51 -1.27 -8.02
N ILE A 34 -4.78 -0.96 -7.77
CA ILE A 34 -5.73 -0.49 -8.80
C ILE A 34 -5.67 1.02 -8.95
N GLY A 35 -5.50 1.75 -7.85
CA GLY A 35 -5.57 3.20 -7.85
C GLY A 35 -4.72 3.82 -6.76
N THR A 36 -4.18 5.01 -7.04
CA THR A 36 -3.52 5.83 -6.02
C THR A 36 -3.92 7.28 -6.19
N ASP A 37 -4.45 7.88 -5.14
CA ASP A 37 -4.86 9.28 -5.14
C ASP A 37 -4.06 10.07 -4.11
N VAL A 38 -3.85 11.35 -4.38
CA VAL A 38 -3.25 12.29 -3.43
C VAL A 38 -4.38 13.05 -2.75
N VAL A 39 -4.54 12.83 -1.44
CA VAL A 39 -5.59 13.47 -0.64
C VAL A 39 -5.15 14.85 -0.18
N GLU A 40 -3.90 14.98 0.25
CA GLU A 40 -3.32 16.24 0.73
C GLU A 40 -1.83 16.28 0.38
N ARG A 41 -1.32 17.47 0.09
CA ARG A 41 0.11 17.71 -0.08
C ARG A 41 0.48 19.09 0.42
N LYS A 42 1.50 19.17 1.26
CA LYS A 42 2.03 20.44 1.78
C LYS A 42 3.54 20.38 1.97
N VAL A 43 4.15 21.55 1.98
CA VAL A 43 5.56 21.72 2.37
C VAL A 43 5.60 22.35 3.75
N THR A 44 6.31 21.72 4.67
CA THR A 44 6.51 22.22 6.04
C THR A 44 8.00 22.14 6.33
N ASP A 45 8.62 23.29 6.67
CA ASP A 45 10.06 23.41 6.97
C ASP A 45 10.98 22.80 5.89
N GLY A 46 10.61 22.99 4.61
CA GLY A 46 11.36 22.46 3.46
C GLY A 46 11.11 20.97 3.17
N VAL A 47 10.25 20.29 3.94
CA VAL A 47 9.89 18.88 3.75
C VAL A 47 8.53 18.75 3.06
N LEU A 48 8.48 17.96 1.98
CA LEU A 48 7.24 17.64 1.28
C LEU A 48 6.49 16.51 1.99
N ILE A 49 5.37 16.85 2.62
CA ILE A 49 4.46 15.91 3.28
C ILE A 49 3.30 15.61 2.32
N THR A 50 3.07 14.34 2.01
CA THR A 50 1.97 13.91 1.12
C THR A 50 1.15 12.81 1.78
N HIS A 51 -0.17 12.98 1.83
CA HIS A 51 -1.11 11.93 2.17
C HIS A 51 -1.67 11.30 0.89
N ARG A 52 -1.53 9.96 0.79
CA ARG A 52 -2.01 9.19 -0.37
C ARG A 52 -3.00 8.13 0.07
N LEU A 53 -4.07 8.00 -0.70
CA LEU A 53 -4.95 6.85 -0.65
C LEU A 53 -4.46 5.84 -1.69
N VAL A 54 -4.31 4.57 -1.29
CA VAL A 54 -3.90 3.49 -2.19
C VAL A 54 -4.97 2.41 -2.14
N SER A 55 -5.63 2.19 -3.28
CA SER A 55 -6.64 1.16 -3.45
C SER A 55 -6.02 -0.07 -4.09
N SER A 56 -6.17 -1.22 -3.44
CA SER A 56 -5.60 -2.49 -3.89
C SER A 56 -6.62 -3.60 -3.80
N LYS A 57 -6.64 -4.48 -4.80
CA LYS A 57 -7.44 -5.70 -4.80
C LYS A 57 -6.55 -6.87 -4.39
N TRP A 58 -6.79 -7.33 -3.17
CA TRP A 58 -6.07 -8.45 -2.60
C TRP A 58 -6.83 -9.75 -2.80
N PHE A 59 -6.07 -10.82 -2.99
CA PHE A 59 -6.62 -12.17 -2.90
C PHE A 59 -6.72 -12.55 -1.42
N PHE A 60 -7.95 -12.83 -0.97
CA PHE A 60 -8.17 -13.38 0.36
C PHE A 60 -8.20 -14.92 0.26
N PRO A 61 -7.36 -15.67 1.00
CA PRO A 61 -7.33 -17.13 0.90
C PRO A 61 -8.70 -17.77 1.15
N ARG A 62 -9.08 -18.75 0.32
CA ARG A 62 -10.40 -19.40 0.41
C ARG A 62 -10.68 -20.04 1.77
N TRP A 63 -9.66 -20.62 2.41
CA TRP A 63 -9.81 -21.20 3.75
C TRP A 63 -10.15 -20.13 4.80
N ALA A 64 -9.60 -18.93 4.68
CA ALA A 64 -9.87 -17.82 5.59
C ALA A 64 -11.24 -17.20 5.33
N GLN A 65 -11.70 -17.16 4.07
CA GLN A 65 -13.06 -16.76 3.70
C GLN A 65 -14.12 -17.60 4.43
N ALA A 66 -13.94 -18.93 4.44
CA ALA A 66 -14.88 -19.82 5.10
C ALA A 66 -14.99 -19.54 6.61
N VAL A 67 -13.85 -19.29 7.28
CA VAL A 67 -13.83 -18.98 8.72
C VAL A 67 -14.48 -17.62 9.02
N CYS A 68 -14.18 -16.57 8.24
CA CYS A 68 -14.77 -15.25 8.46
C CYS A 68 -16.30 -15.24 8.27
N ILE A 69 -16.82 -15.97 7.28
CA ILE A 69 -18.27 -16.10 7.07
C ILE A 69 -18.93 -16.74 8.29
N ILE A 70 -18.35 -17.81 8.83
CA ILE A 70 -18.88 -18.50 10.02
C ILE A 70 -18.90 -17.57 11.25
N ILE A 71 -17.88 -16.74 11.44
CA ILE A 71 -17.81 -15.80 12.58
C ILE A 71 -18.87 -14.70 12.45
N ILE A 72 -19.06 -14.13 11.25
CA ILE A 72 -20.07 -13.08 11.02
C ILE A 72 -21.49 -13.61 11.27
N PHE A 73 -21.81 -14.82 10.77
CA PHE A 73 -23.12 -15.43 11.01
C PHE A 73 -23.39 -15.70 12.49
N ASN A 74 -22.40 -16.15 13.26
CA ASN A 74 -22.58 -16.39 14.70
C ASN A 74 -22.64 -15.10 15.54
N THR A 75 -22.09 -14.00 15.06
CA THR A 75 -22.10 -12.71 15.80
C THR A 75 -23.37 -11.91 15.53
N LEU A 76 -24.04 -12.11 14.38
CA LEU A 76 -25.33 -11.48 14.05
C LEU A 76 -26.55 -12.30 14.49
N ALA A 77 -26.36 -13.57 14.83
CA ALA A 77 -27.41 -14.46 15.35
C ALA A 77 -27.49 -14.48 16.90
N ALA A 78 -26.73 -13.61 17.58
CA ALA A 78 -26.72 -13.41 19.03
C ALA A 78 -27.27 -12.03 19.40
#